data_AF-A0A356P766-F1
#
_entry.id   AF-A0A356P766-F1
#
_cell.length_a   1.000
_cell.length_b   1.000
_cell.length_c   1.000
_cell.angle_alpha   90.00
_cell.angle_beta   90.00
_cell.angle_gamma   90.00
#
_symmetry.space_group_name_H-M   'P 1'
#
loop_
_entity.id
_entity.type
_entity.pdbx_description
1 polymer ?
#
loop_
_entity_poly.entity_id
_entity_poly.type
_entity_poly.pdbx_seq_one_letter_code
_entity_poly.pdbx_strand_id
1 'polypeptide(L)'
;MKAALVLETGKVLMGESFGATGEAFGEVVFNTGMTGYQEVLTDPSYAGQMVCMTYPLIGNYGINRIDDQSEKAQVQGFIVKEAARNPSHWQMEKNLSRTLAQGGVVGIKGIDTRALTRMIREHGVLRGVITTEVEHLSELIPRVKEWLVPADVVATVSTSEIYTLPATQTEKCSFHVVIMDFGIKRNILHAMQECGFRLTVVPHTTSVEQILELQPDGVFLSNGPGDPKSVQVG
;
A
#
# COMPACT_ATOMS: atom_id res chain seq x y z
N MET A 1 -6.51 -5.78 23.14
CA MET A 1 -5.41 -6.76 22.97
C MET A 1 -4.12 -5.98 22.85
N LYS A 2 -3.05 -6.38 23.53
CA LYS A 2 -1.76 -5.67 23.45
C LYS A 2 -1.09 -5.99 22.10
N ALA A 3 -0.31 -5.05 21.60
CA ALA A 3 0.56 -5.25 20.45
C ALA A 3 1.88 -4.51 20.66
N ALA A 4 2.91 -4.92 19.95
CA ALA A 4 4.22 -4.27 19.96
C ALA A 4 4.73 -4.07 18.53
N LEU A 5 5.33 -2.91 18.27
CA LEU A 5 6.18 -2.67 17.11
C LEU A 5 7.63 -2.78 17.56
N VAL A 6 8.35 -3.76 17.01
CA VAL A 6 9.79 -3.95 17.26
C VAL A 6 10.54 -3.50 16.02
N LEU A 7 11.49 -2.57 16.20
CA LEU A 7 12.33 -2.05 15.13
C LEU A 7 13.69 -2.75 15.12
N GLU A 8 14.38 -2.76 13.98
CA GLU A 8 15.73 -3.34 13.86
C GLU A 8 16.78 -2.67 14.78
N THR A 9 16.51 -1.43 15.20
CA THR A 9 17.30 -0.68 16.18
C THR A 9 17.20 -1.26 17.60
N GLY A 10 16.33 -2.25 17.82
CA GLY A 10 16.03 -2.86 19.11
C GLY A 10 14.99 -2.09 19.92
N LYS A 11 14.48 -0.97 19.39
CA LYS A 11 13.44 -0.21 20.07
C LYS A 11 12.09 -0.90 19.94
N VAL A 12 11.38 -0.96 21.07
CA VAL A 12 10.06 -1.55 21.18
C VAL A 12 9.04 -0.45 21.51
N LEU A 13 7.98 -0.36 20.72
CA LEU A 13 6.85 0.55 20.95
C LEU A 13 5.61 -0.28 21.27
N MET A 14 5.15 -0.17 22.51
CA MET A 14 3.95 -0.87 22.98
C MET A 14 2.68 -0.09 22.61
N GLY A 15 1.66 -0.83 22.18
CA GLY A 15 0.37 -0.29 21.82
C GLY A 15 -0.75 -1.32 21.96
N GLU A 16 -1.85 -1.05 21.27
CA GLU A 16 -3.00 -1.93 21.17
C GLU A 16 -3.13 -2.45 19.74
N SER A 17 -3.45 -3.73 19.59
CA SER A 17 -3.78 -4.30 18.28
C SER A 17 -5.10 -3.73 17.78
N PHE A 18 -5.17 -3.45 16.48
CA PHE A 18 -6.42 -3.24 15.74
C PHE A 18 -6.29 -3.85 14.34
N GLY A 19 -7.33 -4.51 13.83
CA GLY A 19 -7.23 -5.27 12.58
C GLY A 19 -6.99 -6.75 12.84
N ALA A 20 -6.13 -7.37 12.03
CA ALA A 20 -5.81 -8.79 12.16
C ALA A 20 -4.83 -9.07 13.32
N THR A 21 -4.85 -10.31 13.81
CA THR A 21 -3.93 -10.83 14.84
C THR A 21 -2.80 -11.62 14.18
N GLY A 22 -1.59 -11.54 14.74
CA GLY A 22 -0.43 -12.27 14.24
C GLY A 22 0.82 -11.39 14.20
N GLU A 23 1.75 -11.79 13.33
CA GLU A 23 3.01 -11.08 13.06
C GLU A 23 3.00 -10.57 11.62
N ALA A 24 3.38 -9.31 11.43
CA ALA A 24 3.62 -8.73 10.12
C ALA A 24 5.03 -8.14 10.07
N PHE A 25 5.79 -8.45 9.04
CA PHE A 25 7.12 -7.90 8.79
C PHE A 25 7.04 -6.89 7.65
N GLY A 26 7.81 -5.80 7.73
CA GLY A 26 7.88 -4.83 6.65
C GLY A 26 8.85 -3.70 6.91
N GLU A 27 9.06 -2.90 5.86
CA GLU A 27 9.74 -1.62 6.00
C GLU A 27 8.80 -0.58 6.60
N VAL A 28 9.19 0.02 7.71
CA VAL A 28 8.40 1.04 8.41
C VAL A 28 8.65 2.39 7.77
N VAL A 29 7.63 2.89 7.07
CA VAL A 29 7.59 4.21 6.45
C VAL A 29 6.58 5.10 7.17
N PHE A 30 6.66 6.41 6.98
CA PHE A 30 5.65 7.33 7.48
C PHE A 30 5.00 8.12 6.33
N ASN A 31 3.72 8.43 6.50
CA ASN A 31 2.95 9.24 5.57
C ASN A 31 2.35 10.46 6.30
N THR A 32 2.59 11.65 5.75
CA THR A 32 2.16 12.93 6.32
C THR A 32 0.77 13.39 5.89
N GLY A 33 0.07 12.59 5.09
CA GLY A 33 -1.31 12.81 4.70
C GLY A 33 -2.23 12.88 5.91
N MET A 34 -3.00 13.96 6.01
CA MET A 34 -4.01 14.15 7.07
C MET A 34 -5.34 13.48 6.72
N THR A 35 -5.56 13.26 5.43
CA THR A 35 -6.71 12.57 4.84
C THR A 35 -6.19 11.54 3.85
N GLY A 36 -7.09 10.71 3.32
CA GLY A 36 -6.75 9.75 2.29
C GLY A 36 -6.11 8.47 2.82
N TYR A 37 -6.41 8.07 4.07
CA TYR A 37 -5.81 6.88 4.65
C TYR A 37 -6.27 5.59 3.95
N GLN A 38 -7.46 5.58 3.34
CA GLN A 38 -7.97 4.42 2.62
C GLN A 38 -7.19 4.19 1.31
N GLU A 39 -6.93 5.28 0.61
CA GLU A 39 -6.15 5.32 -0.62
C GLU A 39 -4.71 4.86 -0.34
N VAL A 40 -4.14 5.27 0.80
CA VAL A 40 -2.84 4.80 1.28
C VAL A 40 -2.85 3.31 1.61
N LEU A 41 -3.91 2.80 2.25
CA LEU A 41 -4.03 1.37 2.59
C LEU A 41 -4.09 0.47 1.34
N THR A 42 -4.72 0.96 0.28
CA THR A 42 -4.97 0.21 -0.97
C THR A 42 -3.99 0.54 -2.08
N ASP A 43 -3.01 1.40 -1.85
CA ASP A 43 -1.98 1.76 -2.81
C ASP A 43 -0.93 0.63 -2.96
N PRO A 44 -0.80 0.02 -4.15
CA PRO A 44 0.16 -1.06 -4.40
C PRO A 44 1.62 -0.69 -4.13
N SER A 45 1.96 0.61 -4.13
CA SER A 45 3.32 1.08 -3.85
C SER A 45 3.78 0.77 -2.43
N TYR A 46 2.85 0.55 -1.49
CA TYR A 46 3.17 0.15 -0.11
C TYR A 46 3.23 -1.36 0.10
N ALA A 47 3.21 -2.17 -0.96
CA ALA A 47 3.42 -3.60 -0.82
C ALA A 47 4.79 -3.88 -0.18
N GLY A 48 4.80 -4.71 0.87
CA GLY A 48 6.00 -4.97 1.68
C GLY A 48 6.30 -3.92 2.76
N GLN A 49 5.50 -2.86 2.86
CA GLN A 49 5.73 -1.74 3.78
C GLN A 49 4.67 -1.67 4.89
N MET A 50 5.09 -1.17 6.04
CA MET A 50 4.24 -0.79 7.16
C MET A 50 4.11 0.72 7.21
N VAL A 51 2.88 1.22 7.14
CA VAL A 51 2.65 2.66 7.04
C VAL A 51 2.30 3.24 8.40
N CYS A 52 3.10 4.20 8.85
CA CYS A 52 2.80 5.05 10.00
C CYS A 52 2.16 6.37 9.55
N MET A 53 0.90 6.57 9.92
CA MET A 53 0.24 7.84 9.70
C MET A 53 0.69 8.86 10.75
N THR A 54 1.15 10.04 10.30
CA THR A 54 1.54 11.09 11.24
C THR A 54 0.33 11.81 11.84
N TYR A 55 -0.78 11.91 11.09
CA TYR A 55 -2.01 12.49 11.61
C TYR A 55 -2.59 11.59 12.71
N PRO A 56 -2.90 12.12 13.90
CA PRO A 56 -3.13 11.30 15.07
C PRO A 56 -4.44 10.50 15.03
N LEU A 57 -5.49 11.05 14.41
CA LEU A 57 -6.82 10.43 14.39
C LEU A 57 -7.10 9.84 13.00
N ILE A 58 -7.03 8.52 12.89
CA ILE A 58 -7.21 7.81 11.61
C ILE A 58 -8.48 6.96 11.65
N GLY A 59 -9.18 6.87 10.52
CA GLY A 59 -10.45 6.16 10.43
C GLY A 59 -11.69 7.01 10.71
N ASN A 60 -11.57 8.33 10.82
CA ASN A 60 -12.68 9.23 11.18
C ASN A 60 -13.86 9.21 10.20
N TYR A 61 -13.61 9.04 8.89
CA TYR A 61 -14.66 8.95 7.87
C TYR A 61 -15.00 7.51 7.44
N GLY A 62 -14.44 6.50 8.12
CA GLY A 62 -14.66 5.10 7.76
C GLY A 62 -13.96 4.67 6.49
N ILE A 63 -14.52 3.63 5.86
CA ILE A 63 -14.09 3.05 4.59
C ILE A 63 -15.31 2.93 3.67
N ASN A 64 -15.15 3.23 2.39
CA ASN A 64 -16.15 3.04 1.33
C ASN A 64 -15.56 2.22 0.18
N ARG A 65 -16.27 1.99 -0.93
CA ARG A 65 -15.71 1.26 -2.09
C ARG A 65 -15.11 2.13 -3.18
N ILE A 66 -15.45 3.42 -3.18
CA ILE A 66 -15.13 4.36 -4.27
C ILE A 66 -13.68 4.83 -4.17
N ASP A 67 -13.16 4.95 -2.95
CA ASP A 67 -11.81 5.46 -2.69
C ASP A 67 -10.72 4.37 -2.77
N ASP A 68 -11.09 3.10 -3.00
CA ASP A 68 -10.13 2.00 -3.12
C ASP A 68 -9.24 2.14 -4.37
N GLN A 69 -7.93 2.22 -4.18
CA GLN A 69 -6.93 2.36 -5.24
C GLN A 69 -6.49 1.02 -5.87
N SER A 70 -6.80 -0.11 -5.22
CA SER A 70 -6.63 -1.45 -5.77
C SER A 70 -7.67 -2.40 -5.17
N GLU A 71 -7.65 -3.68 -5.57
CA GLU A 71 -8.64 -4.68 -5.13
C GLU A 71 -8.54 -5.05 -3.64
N LYS A 72 -7.39 -4.85 -3.03
CA LYS A 72 -7.10 -5.26 -1.65
C LYS A 72 -6.24 -4.22 -0.94
N ALA A 73 -6.18 -4.32 0.38
CA ALA A 73 -5.15 -3.60 1.13
C ALA A 73 -3.77 -4.17 0.77
N GLN A 74 -2.83 -3.29 0.48
CA GLN A 74 -1.49 -3.64 -0.01
C GLN A 74 -0.42 -3.50 1.09
N VAL A 75 -0.71 -2.68 2.09
CA VAL A 75 0.15 -2.49 3.26
C VAL A 75 0.31 -3.80 4.05
N GLN A 76 1.53 -4.06 4.54
CA GLN A 76 1.80 -5.20 5.43
C GLN A 76 1.34 -4.93 6.86
N GLY A 77 1.38 -3.66 7.26
CA GLY A 77 0.90 -3.25 8.58
C GLY A 77 0.52 -1.79 8.62
N PHE A 78 -0.32 -1.44 9.59
CA PHE A 78 -0.84 -0.09 9.72
C PHE A 78 -0.66 0.46 11.13
N ILE A 79 0.02 1.60 11.22
CA ILE A 79 0.50 2.17 12.47
C ILE A 79 -0.13 3.55 12.68
N VAL A 80 -0.90 3.70 13.75
CA VAL A 80 -1.64 4.95 14.03
C VAL A 80 -1.51 5.37 15.50
N LYS A 81 -1.73 6.65 15.79
CA LYS A 81 -1.82 7.11 17.19
C LYS A 81 -3.16 6.71 17.79
N GLU A 82 -4.25 7.04 17.12
CA GLU A 82 -5.60 6.72 17.52
C GLU A 82 -6.42 6.27 16.31
N ALA A 83 -7.11 5.14 16.46
CA ALA A 83 -8.08 4.65 15.48
C ALA A 83 -9.49 5.05 15.93
N ALA A 84 -10.23 5.75 15.07
CA ALA A 84 -11.59 6.19 15.36
C ALA A 84 -12.50 4.98 15.62
N ARG A 85 -13.17 4.97 16.78
CA ARG A 85 -14.11 3.90 17.16
C ARG A 85 -15.45 4.04 16.43
N ASN A 86 -15.95 5.27 16.38
CA ASN A 86 -17.22 5.64 15.78
C ASN A 86 -16.96 6.60 14.61
N PRO A 87 -16.61 6.06 13.44
CA PRO A 87 -16.50 6.85 12.22
C PRO A 87 -17.83 7.52 11.84
N SER A 88 -17.76 8.66 11.17
CA SER A 88 -18.93 9.41 10.71
C SER A 88 -18.66 10.02 9.33
N HIS A 89 -19.30 9.47 8.31
CA HIS A 89 -19.32 10.01 6.96
C HIS A 89 -20.51 9.44 6.19
N TRP A 90 -21.11 10.25 5.30
CA TRP A 90 -22.30 9.83 4.55
C TRP A 90 -22.02 8.69 3.56
N GLN A 91 -20.78 8.55 3.08
CA GLN A 91 -20.34 7.45 2.19
C GLN A 91 -19.83 6.22 2.94
N MET A 92 -19.79 6.21 4.27
CA MET A 92 -19.12 5.12 4.97
C MET A 92 -19.93 3.81 4.86
N GLU A 93 -19.23 2.73 4.52
CA GLU A 93 -19.79 1.37 4.49
C GLU A 93 -19.24 0.49 5.61
N LYS A 94 -17.96 0.67 5.95
CA LYS A 94 -17.23 -0.17 6.92
C LYS A 94 -16.34 0.66 7.82
N ASN A 95 -16.08 0.15 9.03
CA ASN A 95 -15.06 0.74 9.89
C ASN A 95 -13.65 0.25 9.51
N LEU A 96 -12.65 1.07 9.83
CA LEU A 96 -11.25 0.78 9.51
C LEU A 96 -10.77 -0.56 10.11
N SER A 97 -11.05 -0.80 11.39
CA SER A 97 -10.61 -2.00 12.10
C SER A 97 -11.12 -3.30 11.46
N ARG A 98 -12.38 -3.32 11.00
CA ARG A 98 -12.99 -4.49 10.35
C ARG A 98 -12.45 -4.69 8.94
N THR A 99 -12.19 -3.60 8.20
CA THR A 99 -11.54 -3.69 6.89
C THR A 99 -10.13 -4.28 7.01
N LEU A 100 -9.33 -3.83 7.98
CA LEU A 100 -7.99 -4.38 8.21
C LEU A 100 -8.04 -5.86 8.63
N ALA A 101 -8.97 -6.24 9.51
CA ALA A 101 -9.16 -7.63 9.91
C ALA A 101 -9.58 -8.52 8.73
N GLN A 102 -10.46 -8.02 7.84
CA GLN A 102 -10.89 -8.73 6.63
C GLN A 102 -9.76 -8.87 5.61
N GLY A 103 -8.88 -7.88 5.51
CA GLY A 103 -7.71 -7.90 4.63
C GLY A 103 -6.50 -8.66 5.19
N GLY A 104 -6.58 -9.19 6.42
CA GLY A 104 -5.44 -9.84 7.07
C GLY A 104 -4.31 -8.87 7.48
N VAL A 105 -4.58 -7.57 7.51
CA VAL A 105 -3.57 -6.55 7.84
C VAL A 105 -3.50 -6.35 9.35
N VAL A 106 -2.29 -6.50 9.90
CA VAL A 106 -2.02 -6.28 11.32
C VAL A 106 -1.84 -4.79 11.57
N GLY A 107 -2.66 -4.22 12.46
CA GLY A 107 -2.55 -2.82 12.86
C GLY A 107 -2.17 -2.65 14.32
N ILE A 108 -1.42 -1.59 14.61
CA ILE A 108 -1.10 -1.15 15.98
C ILE A 108 -1.50 0.31 16.19
N LYS A 109 -2.22 0.57 17.28
CA LYS A 109 -2.62 1.92 17.71
C LYS A 109 -2.08 2.25 19.10
N GLY A 110 -2.14 3.53 19.48
CA GLY A 110 -1.74 4.00 20.81
C GLY A 110 -0.24 4.29 20.95
N ILE A 111 0.56 4.01 19.92
CA ILE A 111 2.00 4.29 19.94
C ILE A 111 2.29 5.78 19.74
N ASP A 112 3.48 6.23 20.13
CA ASP A 112 3.95 7.59 19.78
C ASP A 112 4.43 7.63 18.32
N THR A 113 3.50 7.90 17.39
CA THR A 113 3.79 8.03 15.96
C THR A 113 4.73 9.20 15.65
N ARG A 114 4.77 10.25 16.49
CA ARG A 114 5.70 11.37 16.32
C ARG A 114 7.13 10.94 16.65
N ALA A 115 7.32 10.20 17.75
CA ALA A 115 8.63 9.63 18.07
C ALA A 115 9.09 8.66 16.98
N LEU A 116 8.19 7.80 16.48
CA LEU A 116 8.48 6.88 15.38
C LEU A 116 8.91 7.63 14.11
N THR A 117 8.15 8.65 13.70
CA THR A 117 8.45 9.48 12.52
C THR A 117 9.84 10.13 12.63
N ARG A 118 10.20 10.65 13.82
CA ARG A 118 11.53 11.24 14.04
C ARG A 118 12.65 10.21 13.87
N MET A 119 12.46 9.00 14.38
CA MET A 119 13.46 7.94 14.27
C MET A 119 13.67 7.50 12.82
N ILE A 120 12.59 7.33 12.05
CA ILE A 120 12.66 7.02 10.61
C ILE A 120 13.38 8.15 9.87
N ARG A 121 13.09 9.42 10.20
CA ARG A 121 13.79 10.55 9.57
C ARG A 121 15.29 10.63 9.91
N GLU A 122 15.69 10.16 11.10
CA GLU A 122 17.09 10.16 11.55
C GLU A 122 17.89 8.97 11.00
N HIS A 123 17.28 7.78 10.88
CA HIS A 123 17.96 6.54 10.48
C HIS A 123 17.70 6.13 9.02
N GLY A 124 16.72 6.76 8.35
CA GLY A 124 16.24 6.33 7.04
C GLY A 124 15.16 5.26 7.14
N VAL A 125 15.11 4.39 6.13
CA VAL A 125 14.16 3.26 6.10
C VAL A 125 14.52 2.29 7.23
N LEU A 126 13.55 2.01 8.11
CA LEU A 126 13.72 1.11 9.24
C LEU A 126 12.93 -0.17 9.00
N ARG A 127 13.52 -1.33 9.28
CA ARG A 127 12.77 -2.59 9.30
C ARG A 127 12.06 -2.79 10.62
N GLY A 128 10.86 -3.36 10.58
CA GLY A 128 10.09 -3.63 11.78
C GLY A 128 9.14 -4.82 11.66
N VAL A 129 8.70 -5.27 12.83
CA VAL A 129 7.64 -6.27 12.97
C VAL A 129 6.58 -5.76 13.93
N ILE A 130 5.31 -5.89 13.53
CA ILE A 130 4.17 -5.73 14.43
C ILE A 130 3.77 -7.12 14.90
N THR A 131 3.68 -7.33 16.20
CA THR A 131 3.21 -8.59 16.80
C THR A 131 2.10 -8.35 17.80
N THR A 132 1.14 -9.27 17.86
CA THR A 132 0.15 -9.36 18.93
C THR A 132 0.61 -10.22 20.11
N GLU A 133 1.72 -10.94 19.96
CA GLU A 133 2.33 -11.78 20.99
C GLU A 133 3.45 -11.01 21.70
N VAL A 134 3.17 -10.57 22.93
CA VAL A 134 4.05 -9.65 23.67
C VAL A 134 5.01 -10.34 24.65
N GLU A 135 5.02 -11.67 24.68
CA GLU A 135 5.74 -12.45 25.69
C GLU A 135 7.23 -12.64 25.36
N HIS A 136 7.63 -12.58 24.07
CA HIS A 136 9.00 -12.87 23.61
C HIS A 136 9.55 -11.84 22.60
N LEU A 137 9.36 -10.55 22.88
CA LEU A 137 9.74 -9.47 21.93
C LEU A 137 11.24 -9.40 21.60
N SER A 138 12.11 -9.87 22.50
CA SER A 138 13.56 -9.89 22.27
C SER A 138 14.00 -10.85 21.16
N GLU A 139 13.24 -11.92 20.93
CA GLU A 139 13.53 -12.92 19.89
C GLU A 139 13.19 -12.42 18.48
N LEU A 140 12.41 -11.34 18.39
CA LEU A 140 12.00 -10.73 17.13
C LEU A 140 13.08 -9.84 16.53
N ILE A 141 14.00 -9.31 17.35
CA ILE A 141 15.05 -8.39 16.87
C ILE A 141 15.97 -9.06 15.85
N PRO A 142 16.51 -10.29 16.08
CA PRO A 142 17.28 -11.00 15.07
C PRO A 142 16.48 -11.26 13.78
N ARG A 143 15.22 -11.70 13.91
CA ARG A 143 14.33 -11.98 12.77
C ARG A 143 14.09 -10.76 11.88
N VAL A 144 13.92 -9.58 12.49
CA VAL A 144 13.75 -8.31 11.75
C VAL A 144 15.03 -7.92 11.00
N LYS A 145 16.21 -8.17 11.58
CA LYS A 145 17.49 -7.89 10.92
C LYS A 145 17.77 -8.81 9.74
N GLU A 146 17.37 -10.07 9.86
CA GLU A 146 17.49 -11.07 8.79
C GLU A 146 16.42 -10.91 7.71
N TRP A 147 15.29 -10.26 8.02
CA TRP A 147 14.24 -10.00 7.05
C TRP A 147 14.75 -9.10 5.92
N LEU A 148 14.65 -9.61 4.71
CA LEU A 148 14.95 -8.88 3.48
C LEU A 148 13.64 -8.48 2.81
N VAL A 149 13.62 -7.29 2.22
CA VAL A 149 12.54 -6.88 1.33
C VAL A 149 12.49 -7.88 0.17
N PRO A 150 11.33 -8.51 -0.10
CA PRO A 150 11.20 -9.39 -1.25
C PRO A 150 11.63 -8.65 -2.52
N ALA A 151 12.53 -9.24 -3.31
CA ALA A 151 13.03 -8.58 -4.52
C ALA A 151 11.95 -8.40 -5.60
N ASP A 152 10.90 -9.22 -5.55
CA ASP A 152 9.88 -9.33 -6.60
C ASP A 152 8.50 -8.82 -6.13
N VAL A 153 8.48 -7.69 -5.44
CA VAL A 153 7.21 -7.10 -4.97
C VAL A 153 6.31 -6.71 -6.16
N VAL A 154 6.92 -6.30 -7.28
CA VAL A 154 6.21 -5.92 -8.50
C VAL A 154 5.40 -7.07 -9.08
N ALA A 155 5.94 -8.30 -9.13
CA ALA A 155 5.18 -9.46 -9.60
C ALA A 155 3.97 -9.80 -8.72
N THR A 156 4.01 -9.43 -7.43
CA THR A 156 2.88 -9.68 -6.52
C THR A 156 1.70 -8.72 -6.70
N VAL A 157 1.93 -7.57 -7.35
CA VAL A 157 0.93 -6.50 -7.53
C VAL A 157 0.51 -6.27 -8.97
N SER A 158 1.32 -6.70 -9.95
CA SER A 158 1.01 -6.63 -11.38
C SER A 158 -0.23 -7.45 -11.74
N THR A 159 -0.99 -6.99 -12.74
CA THR A 159 -2.01 -7.82 -13.40
C THR A 159 -1.41 -9.09 -14.00
N SER A 160 -2.18 -10.18 -13.97
CA SER A 160 -1.84 -11.46 -14.62
C SER A 160 -2.26 -11.50 -16.09
N GLU A 161 -3.30 -10.74 -16.45
CA GLU A 161 -3.90 -10.77 -17.79
C GLU A 161 -3.91 -9.37 -18.41
N ILE A 162 -3.83 -9.33 -19.74
CA ILE A 162 -3.99 -8.09 -20.50
C ILE A 162 -5.48 -7.73 -20.53
N TYR A 163 -5.81 -6.51 -20.15
CA TYR A 163 -7.17 -6.00 -20.23
C TYR A 163 -7.22 -4.62 -20.87
N THR A 164 -8.36 -4.29 -21.50
CA THR A 164 -8.56 -3.02 -22.20
C THR A 164 -9.66 -2.23 -21.54
N LEU A 165 -9.42 -0.93 -21.36
CA LEU A 165 -10.37 0.03 -20.83
C LEU A 165 -10.73 1.04 -21.92
N PRO A 166 -12.02 1.20 -22.26
CA PRO A 166 -12.45 2.17 -23.25
C PRO A 166 -12.34 3.59 -22.70
N ALA A 167 -12.20 4.57 -23.61
CA ALA A 167 -12.28 5.98 -23.26
C ALA A 167 -13.70 6.32 -22.76
N THR A 168 -13.80 7.14 -21.71
CA THR A 168 -15.11 7.58 -21.18
C THR A 168 -15.70 8.71 -22.02
N GLN A 169 -14.86 9.56 -22.61
CA GLN A 169 -15.27 10.60 -23.56
C GLN A 169 -15.08 10.10 -25.00
N THR A 170 -16.19 9.93 -25.72
CA THR A 170 -16.21 9.42 -27.11
C THR A 170 -16.10 10.51 -28.19
N GLU A 171 -16.15 11.79 -27.81
CA GLU A 171 -16.14 12.92 -28.76
C GLU A 171 -14.74 13.33 -29.23
N LYS A 172 -13.66 12.86 -28.59
CA LYS A 172 -12.27 13.09 -29.00
C LYS A 172 -11.70 11.84 -29.66
N CYS A 173 -10.82 12.00 -30.66
CA CYS A 173 -9.97 10.91 -31.16
C CYS A 173 -9.27 10.26 -29.96
N SER A 174 -9.58 8.99 -29.71
CA SER A 174 -9.03 8.26 -28.57
C SER A 174 -7.66 7.72 -28.94
N PHE A 175 -6.62 8.42 -28.48
CA PHE A 175 -5.26 7.87 -28.54
C PHE A 175 -5.20 6.58 -27.71
N HIS A 176 -4.53 5.58 -28.25
CA HIS A 176 -4.32 4.30 -27.61
C HIS A 176 -3.03 4.31 -26.79
N VAL A 177 -3.16 4.16 -25.48
CA VAL A 177 -2.03 4.09 -24.57
C VAL A 177 -1.91 2.67 -24.00
N VAL A 178 -0.74 2.05 -24.18
CA VAL A 178 -0.41 0.79 -23.50
C VAL A 178 0.24 1.13 -22.16
N ILE A 179 -0.27 0.53 -21.10
CA ILE A 179 0.17 0.74 -19.72
C ILE A 179 0.87 -0.52 -19.24
N MET A 180 2.14 -0.40 -18.87
CA MET A 180 2.83 -1.47 -18.13
C MET A 180 2.47 -1.36 -16.66
N ASP A 181 1.85 -2.42 -16.13
CA ASP A 181 1.37 -2.49 -14.76
C ASP A 181 2.45 -3.01 -13.82
N PHE A 182 3.06 -2.09 -13.08
CA PHE A 182 3.97 -2.36 -11.97
C PHE A 182 3.27 -2.30 -10.59
N GLY A 183 1.93 -2.20 -10.55
CA GLY A 183 1.16 -1.89 -9.36
C GLY A 183 0.38 -0.59 -9.51
N ILE A 184 -0.34 -0.44 -10.63
CA ILE A 184 -1.03 0.79 -10.97
C ILE A 184 -2.18 1.11 -10.02
N LYS A 185 -2.30 2.38 -9.64
CA LYS A 185 -3.48 2.91 -8.92
C LYS A 185 -4.67 3.06 -9.85
N ARG A 186 -5.86 2.63 -9.40
CA ARG A 186 -7.12 2.81 -10.13
C ARG A 186 -7.37 4.26 -10.55
N ASN A 187 -7.02 5.24 -9.71
CA ASN A 187 -7.26 6.65 -10.05
C ASN A 187 -6.44 7.12 -11.28
N ILE A 188 -5.28 6.53 -11.55
CA ILE A 188 -4.50 6.84 -12.76
C ILE A 188 -5.28 6.40 -14.01
N LEU A 189 -5.81 5.17 -13.99
CA LEU A 189 -6.63 4.63 -15.07
C LEU A 189 -7.88 5.50 -15.30
N HIS A 190 -8.60 5.84 -14.23
CA HIS A 190 -9.79 6.70 -14.31
C HIS A 190 -9.47 8.08 -14.91
N ALA A 191 -8.43 8.76 -14.41
CA ALA A 191 -8.04 10.07 -14.93
C ALA A 191 -7.66 10.02 -16.42
N MET A 192 -6.98 8.96 -16.86
CA MET A 192 -6.64 8.78 -18.27
C MET A 192 -7.87 8.48 -19.14
N GLN A 193 -8.81 7.66 -18.66
CA GLN A 193 -10.07 7.42 -19.38
C GLN A 193 -10.93 8.68 -19.51
N GLU A 194 -10.98 9.53 -18.47
CA GLU A 194 -11.65 10.83 -18.49
C GLU A 194 -11.02 11.82 -19.48
N CYS A 195 -9.70 11.74 -19.68
CA CYS A 195 -9.00 12.51 -20.70
C CYS A 195 -9.29 12.04 -22.15
N GLY A 196 -9.97 10.91 -22.32
CA GLY A 196 -10.33 10.35 -23.62
C GLY A 196 -9.37 9.29 -24.17
N PHE A 197 -8.44 8.76 -23.35
CA PHE A 197 -7.50 7.73 -23.79
C PHE A 197 -8.15 6.34 -23.79
N ARG A 198 -7.88 5.54 -24.83
CA ARG A 198 -8.14 4.09 -24.81
C ARG A 198 -6.93 3.41 -24.18
N LEU A 199 -7.13 2.62 -23.13
CA LEU A 199 -6.02 2.03 -22.37
C LEU A 199 -5.97 0.52 -22.58
N THR A 200 -4.78 -0.02 -22.79
CA THR A 200 -4.52 -1.46 -22.69
C THR A 200 -3.49 -1.67 -21.60
N VAL A 201 -3.90 -2.32 -20.51
CA VAL A 201 -3.01 -2.60 -19.38
C VAL A 201 -2.39 -3.97 -19.58
N VAL A 202 -1.06 -4.03 -19.51
CA VAL A 202 -0.28 -5.24 -19.73
C VAL A 202 0.53 -5.59 -18.47
N PRO A 203 0.79 -6.89 -18.21
CA PRO A 203 1.66 -7.31 -17.11
C PRO A 203 3.06 -6.70 -17.18
N HIS A 204 3.72 -6.56 -16.02
CA HIS A 204 5.10 -6.08 -15.95
C HIS A 204 6.12 -6.90 -16.76
N THR A 205 5.82 -8.17 -17.08
CA THR A 205 6.69 -9.09 -17.86
C THR A 205 6.51 -8.99 -19.37
N THR A 206 5.62 -8.11 -19.85
CA THR A 206 5.30 -8.00 -21.28
C THR A 206 6.48 -7.43 -22.04
N SER A 207 6.91 -8.10 -23.11
CA SER A 207 8.07 -7.66 -23.89
C SER A 207 7.76 -6.46 -24.79
N VAL A 208 8.81 -5.75 -25.20
CA VAL A 208 8.69 -4.62 -26.11
C VAL A 208 8.03 -5.01 -27.43
N GLU A 209 8.33 -6.21 -27.97
CA GLU A 209 7.74 -6.70 -29.21
C GLU A 209 6.22 -6.85 -29.09
N GLN A 210 5.74 -7.43 -27.98
CA GLN A 210 4.31 -7.59 -27.71
C GLN A 210 3.61 -6.24 -27.55
N ILE A 211 4.28 -5.26 -26.92
CA ILE A 211 3.75 -3.89 -26.78
C ILE A 211 3.63 -3.22 -28.15
N LEU A 212 4.62 -3.38 -29.03
CA LEU A 212 4.62 -2.80 -30.37
C LEU A 212 3.56 -3.43 -31.28
N GLU A 213 3.27 -4.73 -31.12
CA GLU A 213 2.18 -5.42 -31.83
C GLU A 213 0.80 -4.82 -31.53
N LEU A 214 0.62 -4.21 -30.35
CA LEU A 214 -0.62 -3.53 -29.96
C LEU A 214 -0.81 -2.18 -30.65
N GLN A 215 0.17 -1.70 -31.42
CA GLN A 215 0.17 -0.41 -32.13
C GLN A 215 -0.25 0.79 -31.25
N PRO A 216 0.43 1.02 -30.11
CA PRO A 216 0.11 2.15 -29.24
C PRO A 216 0.51 3.49 -29.86
N ASP A 217 -0.28 4.53 -29.58
CA ASP A 217 0.10 5.93 -29.78
C ASP A 217 1.04 6.42 -28.66
N GLY A 218 1.04 5.73 -27.51
CA GLY A 218 1.93 6.02 -26.39
C GLY A 218 2.07 4.85 -25.42
N VAL A 219 3.19 4.83 -24.69
CA VAL A 219 3.45 3.84 -23.63
C VAL A 219 3.57 4.58 -22.30
N PHE A 220 2.88 4.07 -21.28
CA PHE A 220 2.91 4.60 -19.93
C PHE A 220 3.42 3.54 -18.95
N LEU A 221 4.37 3.92 -18.11
CA LEU A 221 4.95 3.09 -17.06
C LEU A 221 4.29 3.48 -15.75
N SER A 222 3.58 2.54 -15.10
CA SER A 222 2.83 2.85 -13.89
C SER A 222 3.73 3.08 -12.67
N ASN A 223 3.11 3.54 -11.58
CA ASN A 223 3.73 3.42 -10.25
C ASN A 223 3.84 1.93 -9.85
N GLY A 224 4.67 1.67 -8.85
CA GLY A 224 4.85 0.33 -8.29
C GLY A 224 5.66 0.35 -7.00
N PRO A 225 5.67 -0.76 -6.24
CA PRO A 225 6.47 -0.93 -5.04
C PRO A 225 7.93 -1.27 -5.38
N GLY A 226 8.81 -1.08 -4.39
CA GLY A 226 10.21 -1.52 -4.46
C GLY A 226 11.16 -0.60 -5.24
N ASP A 227 12.39 -1.05 -5.41
CA ASP A 227 13.43 -0.35 -6.19
C ASP A 227 13.36 -0.79 -7.66
N PRO A 228 13.15 0.13 -8.62
CA PRO A 228 13.17 -0.17 -10.05
C PRO A 228 14.43 -0.92 -10.52
N LYS A 229 15.58 -0.75 -9.85
CA LYS A 229 16.82 -1.46 -10.21
C LYS A 229 16.76 -2.97 -9.98
N SER A 230 15.83 -3.42 -9.14
CA SER A 230 15.64 -4.84 -8.82
C SER A 230 14.75 -5.55 -9.84
N VAL A 231 14.08 -4.81 -10.72
CA VAL A 231 13.23 -5.36 -11.78
C VAL A 231 14.15 -5.85 -12.90
N GLN A 232 14.32 -7.18 -12.99
CA GLN A 232 15.18 -7.84 -13.98
C GLN A 232 14.44 -8.27 -15.24
N VAL A 233 13.12 -8.08 -15.29
CA VAL A 233 12.24 -8.57 -16.35
C VAL A 233 11.50 -7.38 -16.97
N GLY A 234 11.53 -7.29 -18.30
CA GLY A 234 10.97 -6.21 -19.10
C GLY A 234 11.58 -6.21 -20.50
#